data_AF-A0AAY4BK23-F1
#
_entry.id   AF-A0AAY4BK23-F1
#
_cell.length_a   1.000
_cell.length_b   1.000
_cell.length_c   1.000
_cell.angle_alpha   90.00
_cell.angle_beta   90.00
_cell.angle_gamma   90.00
#
_symmetry.space_group_name_H-M   'P 1'
#
loop_
_entity.id
_entity.type
_entity.pdbx_description
1 polymer ?
#
loop_
_entity_poly.entity_id
_entity_poly.type
_entity_poly.pdbx_seq_one_letter_code
_entity_poly.pdbx_strand_id
1 'polypeptide(L)'
;MNYSRFLTAVSAARRPSAIRILTELQQRSPPSLISLAGGAPNPDTFPFQFATIKVKNGDSIVFDEATMKRALQYSASPGIPELLSWMKGLQKSLHNPPTLAYSPENGQMEMCVTTGSQEGLCKVFEMLVNPGDNVLLDAPTYSGTLAALLPLGCNIINVPSDQHGMIPEALGDILSRWDPADAHAPGSSVPRVLYTIPNGGNPTGASMTARRKQEVYELARKYDFLIIEDDPYYFLQFQKPWAPTFLSMDVDGRIIRTDSFSKILSSGLRIGFVTGPKPLVDRVVLHIQASTMHTSTFTQLMVSQLLQDWGQDGFLRHVDGVVQFYRSQRNAMLSSADRWLKGLAEWHAPAAGMFLWIRLHGIADTKQLIMEKALEKEVLLVPGGVFNIDSSEACPYVRAAFSLSTPQQIDEVRLVLLVGFLLCLVQLSLPSILRGT
;
A
#
# COMPACT_ATOMS: atom_id res chain seq x y z
N MET A 1 -14.61 -14.85 -14.48
CA MET A 1 -13.40 -15.54 -14.00
C MET A 1 -13.75 -16.64 -13.01
N ASN A 2 -12.89 -17.65 -12.81
CA ASN A 2 -13.05 -18.65 -11.74
C ASN A 2 -12.22 -18.25 -10.50
N TYR A 3 -12.83 -17.54 -9.56
CA TYR A 3 -12.13 -17.07 -8.35
C TYR A 3 -11.68 -18.19 -7.41
N SER A 4 -12.35 -19.34 -7.42
CA SER A 4 -12.04 -20.45 -6.50
C SER A 4 -10.62 -21.00 -6.66
N ARG A 5 -10.07 -20.94 -7.88
CA ARG A 5 -8.68 -21.33 -8.21
C ARG A 5 -7.66 -20.54 -7.39
N PHE A 6 -7.96 -19.30 -7.07
CA PHE A 6 -7.03 -18.41 -6.38
C PHE A 6 -7.09 -18.53 -4.86
N LEU A 7 -8.09 -19.22 -4.30
CA LEU A 7 -8.27 -19.28 -2.87
C LEU A 7 -7.45 -20.42 -2.26
N THR A 8 -6.75 -20.11 -1.16
CA THR A 8 -6.20 -21.16 -0.29
C THR A 8 -7.33 -22.01 0.30
N ALA A 9 -7.02 -23.25 0.67
CA ALA A 9 -8.00 -24.13 1.34
C ALA A 9 -8.51 -23.52 2.67
N VAL A 10 -7.63 -22.82 3.40
CA VAL A 10 -7.98 -22.11 4.64
C VAL A 10 -8.97 -20.99 4.35
N SER A 11 -8.70 -20.16 3.34
CA SER A 11 -9.65 -19.14 2.90
C SER A 11 -10.96 -19.80 2.51
N ALA A 12 -10.94 -20.78 1.58
CA ALA A 12 -12.06 -21.60 1.10
C ALA A 12 -12.99 -22.09 2.22
N ALA A 13 -12.43 -22.53 3.35
CA ALA A 13 -13.17 -23.07 4.49
C ALA A 13 -13.88 -22.02 5.35
N ARG A 14 -13.55 -20.72 5.26
CA ARG A 14 -14.21 -19.67 6.06
C ARG A 14 -15.70 -19.60 5.71
N ARG A 15 -16.53 -19.57 6.75
CA ARG A 15 -18.00 -19.43 6.64
C ARG A 15 -18.46 -18.16 7.37
N PRO A 16 -19.54 -17.52 6.91
CA PRO A 16 -20.17 -16.43 7.66
C PRO A 16 -20.52 -16.85 9.09
N SER A 17 -20.28 -15.96 10.05
CA SER A 17 -20.71 -16.17 11.43
C SER A 17 -22.23 -15.98 11.55
N ALA A 18 -22.94 -16.99 12.05
CA ALA A 18 -24.40 -16.93 12.22
C ALA A 18 -24.84 -15.74 13.10
N ILE A 19 -24.09 -15.44 14.16
CA ILE A 19 -24.35 -14.28 15.04
C ILE A 19 -24.20 -12.95 14.28
N ARG A 20 -23.26 -12.87 13.34
CA ARG A 20 -23.05 -11.66 12.54
C ARG A 20 -24.19 -11.42 11.56
N ILE A 21 -24.68 -12.48 10.91
CA ILE A 21 -25.87 -12.41 10.06
C ILE A 21 -27.07 -11.88 10.85
N LEU A 22 -27.28 -12.39 12.08
CA LEU A 22 -28.36 -11.90 12.96
C LEU A 22 -28.19 -10.43 13.34
N THR A 23 -26.96 -9.98 13.57
CA THR A 23 -26.66 -8.57 13.88
C THR A 23 -26.97 -7.66 12.68
N GLU A 24 -26.61 -8.07 11.47
CA GLU A 24 -26.94 -7.35 10.24
C GLU A 24 -28.45 -7.30 9.99
N LEU A 25 -29.16 -8.41 10.23
CA LEU A 25 -30.61 -8.46 10.17
C LEU A 25 -31.24 -7.50 11.19
N GLN A 26 -30.74 -7.47 12.43
CA GLN A 26 -31.21 -6.55 13.46
C GLN A 26 -31.00 -5.09 13.04
N GLN A 27 -29.84 -4.75 12.47
CA GLN A 27 -29.54 -3.39 12.00
C GLN A 27 -30.45 -2.92 10.85
N ARG A 28 -30.96 -3.86 10.03
CA ARG A 28 -31.88 -3.58 8.92
C ARG A 28 -33.36 -3.72 9.30
N SER A 29 -33.64 -4.15 10.54
CA SER A 29 -35.01 -4.35 11.02
C SER A 29 -35.61 -3.04 11.55
N PRO A 30 -36.95 -2.95 11.66
CA PRO A 30 -37.60 -1.79 12.25
C PRO A 30 -37.10 -1.53 13.69
N PRO A 31 -37.06 -0.26 14.15
CA PRO A 31 -36.69 0.09 15.52
C PRO A 31 -37.56 -0.58 16.60
N SER A 32 -38.77 -1.02 16.24
CA SER A 32 -39.68 -1.75 17.12
C SER A 32 -39.30 -3.21 17.35
N LEU A 33 -38.32 -3.76 16.62
CA LEU A 33 -37.83 -5.11 16.83
C LEU A 33 -37.19 -5.22 18.22
N ILE A 34 -37.79 -6.03 19.09
CA ILE A 34 -37.17 -6.44 20.34
C ILE A 34 -36.20 -7.59 20.02
N SER A 35 -34.90 -7.32 20.12
CA SER A 35 -33.86 -8.33 19.93
C SER A 35 -33.19 -8.67 21.25
N LEU A 36 -33.28 -9.95 21.64
CA LEU A 36 -32.52 -10.54 22.76
C LEU A 36 -31.39 -11.46 22.27
N ALA A 37 -31.12 -11.45 20.95
CA ALA A 37 -30.16 -12.34 20.31
C ALA A 37 -28.76 -11.73 20.16
N GLY A 38 -28.64 -10.41 20.34
CA GLY A 38 -27.39 -9.67 20.17
C GLY A 38 -26.48 -9.80 21.40
N GLY A 39 -25.16 -9.92 21.15
CA GLY A 39 -24.12 -9.91 22.18
C GLY A 39 -23.46 -8.54 22.40
N ALA A 40 -24.10 -7.45 21.97
CA ALA A 40 -23.54 -6.11 22.10
C ALA A 40 -23.70 -5.60 23.55
N PRO A 41 -22.64 -5.05 24.19
CA PRO A 41 -22.74 -4.45 25.52
C PRO A 41 -23.62 -3.19 25.49
N ASN A 42 -24.26 -2.86 26.63
CA ASN A 42 -25.08 -1.67 26.74
C ASN A 42 -24.21 -0.39 26.67
N PRO A 43 -24.40 0.47 25.64
CA PRO A 43 -23.56 1.65 25.45
C PRO A 43 -23.70 2.71 26.56
N ASP A 44 -24.76 2.67 27.38
CA ASP A 44 -24.93 3.57 28.52
C ASP A 44 -23.90 3.32 29.64
N THR A 45 -23.24 2.16 29.64
CA THR A 45 -22.18 1.84 30.61
C THR A 45 -20.80 2.32 30.18
N PHE A 46 -20.65 2.84 28.96
CA PHE A 46 -19.38 3.35 28.49
C PHE A 46 -19.04 4.72 29.11
N PRO A 47 -17.77 5.01 29.43
CA PRO A 47 -17.42 6.18 30.23
C PRO A 47 -17.31 7.50 29.42
N PHE A 48 -17.43 7.48 28.08
CA PHE A 48 -17.28 8.67 27.26
C PHE A 48 -18.62 9.15 26.71
N GLN A 49 -18.92 10.44 26.88
CA GLN A 49 -20.25 11.00 26.59
C GLN A 49 -20.32 11.79 25.29
N PHE A 50 -19.31 12.60 24.97
CA PHE A 50 -19.26 13.41 23.75
C PHE A 50 -17.82 13.65 23.32
N ALA A 51 -17.61 14.07 22.07
CA ALA A 51 -16.30 14.50 21.59
C ALA A 51 -16.43 15.67 20.61
N THR A 52 -15.45 16.56 20.63
CA THR A 52 -15.29 17.64 19.66
C THR A 52 -13.89 17.58 19.10
N ILE A 53 -13.76 17.40 17.78
CA ILE A 53 -12.47 17.36 17.08
C ILE A 53 -12.38 18.57 16.16
N LYS A 54 -11.39 19.44 16.39
CA LYS A 54 -11.17 20.60 15.54
C LYS A 54 -10.46 20.19 14.25
N VAL A 55 -11.07 20.50 13.11
CA VAL A 55 -10.46 20.34 11.79
C VAL A 55 -9.74 21.64 11.40
N LYS A 56 -8.51 21.53 10.90
CA LYS A 56 -7.78 22.67 10.34
C LYS A 56 -8.53 23.17 9.10
N ASN A 57 -8.81 24.47 9.05
CA ASN A 57 -9.51 25.12 7.93
C ASN A 57 -10.92 24.55 7.66
N GLY A 58 -11.58 23.98 8.66
CA GLY A 58 -12.95 23.46 8.56
C GLY A 58 -13.71 23.56 9.88
N ASP A 59 -14.97 23.13 9.83
CA ASP A 59 -15.82 23.02 11.00
C ASP A 59 -15.32 21.91 11.93
N SER A 60 -15.69 22.01 13.21
CA SER A 60 -15.38 20.96 14.16
C SER A 60 -16.30 19.77 13.94
N ILE A 61 -15.74 18.57 13.97
CA ILE A 61 -16.51 17.32 14.03
C ILE A 61 -17.03 17.17 15.46
N VAL A 62 -18.34 16.97 15.61
CA VAL A 62 -19.00 16.86 16.92
C VAL A 62 -19.70 15.52 17.02
N PHE A 63 -19.32 14.73 18.03
CA PHE A 63 -20.06 13.54 18.44
C PHE A 63 -20.88 13.91 19.66
N ASP A 64 -22.19 14.07 19.46
CA ASP A 64 -23.16 14.14 20.54
C ASP A 64 -23.30 12.80 21.27
N GLU A 65 -24.15 12.73 22.29
CA GLU A 65 -24.30 11.52 23.10
C GLU A 65 -24.73 10.30 22.27
N ALA A 66 -25.67 10.48 21.34
CA ALA A 66 -26.14 9.41 20.47
C ALA A 66 -25.03 8.90 19.53
N THR A 67 -24.29 9.82 18.91
CA THR A 67 -23.17 9.51 18.02
C THR A 67 -22.03 8.87 18.79
N MET A 68 -21.74 9.33 20.01
CA MET A 68 -20.71 8.74 20.87
C MET A 68 -21.06 7.29 21.24
N LYS A 69 -22.31 7.02 21.64
CA LYS A 69 -22.78 5.65 21.91
C LYS A 69 -22.58 4.74 20.70
N ARG A 70 -22.84 5.24 19.49
CA ARG A 70 -22.56 4.51 18.24
C ARG A 70 -21.06 4.33 17.98
N ALA A 71 -20.27 5.39 18.19
CA ALA A 71 -18.83 5.42 17.93
C ALA A 71 -18.04 4.43 18.80
N LEU A 72 -18.53 4.14 20.00
CA LEU A 72 -17.91 3.21 20.95
C LEU A 72 -18.46 1.77 20.82
N GLN A 73 -19.47 1.56 19.99
CA GLN A 73 -20.12 0.26 19.81
C GLN A 73 -19.53 -0.52 18.62
N TYR A 74 -19.77 -1.83 18.62
CA TYR A 74 -19.55 -2.67 17.46
C TYR A 74 -20.27 -2.16 16.21
N SER A 75 -19.62 -2.28 15.06
CA SER A 75 -20.18 -1.95 13.74
C SER A 75 -19.98 -3.09 12.73
N ALA A 76 -20.44 -2.87 11.49
CA ALA A 76 -20.36 -3.87 10.44
C ALA A 76 -18.89 -4.11 10.01
N SER A 77 -18.53 -5.38 9.79
CA SER A 77 -17.17 -5.78 9.42
C SER A 77 -16.62 -5.12 8.16
N PRO A 78 -17.41 -4.93 7.08
CA PRO A 78 -16.93 -4.22 5.90
C PRO A 78 -16.70 -2.72 6.12
N GLY A 79 -17.20 -2.15 7.23
CA GLY A 79 -17.17 -0.71 7.52
C GLY A 79 -18.56 -0.09 7.66
N ILE A 80 -18.62 1.15 8.17
CA ILE A 80 -19.89 1.86 8.34
C ILE A 80 -20.50 2.25 6.98
N PRO A 81 -21.84 2.17 6.80
CA PRO A 81 -22.46 2.35 5.48
C PRO A 81 -22.19 3.69 4.81
N GLU A 82 -22.17 4.78 5.58
CA GLU A 82 -21.94 6.13 5.06
C GLU A 82 -20.52 6.34 4.52
N LEU A 83 -19.52 5.71 5.14
CA LEU A 83 -18.13 5.78 4.69
C LEU A 83 -17.93 4.90 3.45
N LEU A 84 -18.50 3.69 3.45
CA LEU A 84 -18.48 2.79 2.30
C LEU A 84 -19.14 3.43 1.07
N SER A 85 -20.31 4.06 1.25
CA SER A 85 -21.02 4.75 0.17
C SER A 85 -20.17 5.87 -0.42
N TRP A 86 -19.58 6.71 0.44
CA TRP A 86 -18.72 7.80 0.00
C TRP A 86 -17.50 7.29 -0.77
N MET A 87 -16.80 6.27 -0.25
CA MET A 87 -15.61 5.72 -0.91
C MET A 87 -15.96 5.00 -2.22
N LYS A 88 -17.11 4.30 -2.30
CA LYS A 88 -17.59 3.74 -3.58
C LYS A 88 -17.83 4.84 -4.61
N GLY A 89 -18.41 5.97 -4.18
CA GLY A 89 -18.56 7.16 -5.01
C GLY A 89 -17.20 7.72 -5.48
N LEU A 90 -16.20 7.74 -4.59
CA LEU A 90 -14.84 8.17 -4.92
C LEU A 90 -14.18 7.22 -5.94
N GLN A 91 -14.23 5.90 -5.72
CA GLN A 91 -13.66 4.91 -6.64
C GLN A 91 -14.30 5.01 -8.04
N LYS A 92 -15.63 5.21 -8.11
CA LYS A 92 -16.33 5.44 -9.38
C LYS A 92 -15.84 6.70 -10.08
N SER A 93 -15.70 7.80 -9.34
CA SER A 93 -15.25 9.10 -9.87
C SER A 93 -13.81 9.06 -10.38
N LEU A 94 -12.91 8.42 -9.62
CA LEU A 94 -11.47 8.40 -9.93
C LEU A 94 -11.08 7.32 -10.94
N HIS A 95 -11.76 6.18 -10.94
CA HIS A 95 -11.32 5.00 -11.70
C HIS A 95 -12.36 4.48 -12.68
N ASN A 96 -13.64 4.78 -12.47
CA ASN A 96 -14.78 4.25 -13.24
C ASN A 96 -14.62 2.75 -13.62
N PRO A 97 -14.49 1.82 -12.64
CA PRO A 97 -14.10 0.45 -12.94
C PRO A 97 -15.14 -0.27 -13.81
N PRO A 98 -14.74 -1.03 -14.85
CA PRO A 98 -15.66 -1.78 -15.71
C PRO A 98 -16.55 -2.77 -14.92
N THR A 99 -16.02 -3.29 -13.81
CA THR A 99 -16.68 -4.26 -12.93
C THR A 99 -17.85 -3.69 -12.11
N LEU A 100 -18.13 -2.38 -12.15
CA LEU A 100 -19.28 -1.80 -11.44
C LEU A 100 -20.62 -2.42 -11.87
N ALA A 101 -20.75 -2.74 -13.16
CA ALA A 101 -21.99 -3.27 -13.75
C ALA A 101 -22.10 -4.80 -13.70
N TYR A 102 -21.11 -5.50 -13.16
CA TYR A 102 -21.09 -6.97 -13.15
C TYR A 102 -22.02 -7.52 -12.07
N SER A 103 -22.41 -8.78 -12.22
CA SER A 103 -23.08 -9.50 -11.13
C SER A 103 -22.09 -9.89 -10.03
N PRO A 104 -22.54 -10.02 -8.76
CA PRO A 104 -21.71 -10.41 -7.62
C PRO A 104 -20.75 -11.57 -7.89
N GLU A 105 -21.27 -12.68 -8.44
CA GLU A 105 -20.52 -13.90 -8.72
C GLU A 105 -19.50 -13.74 -9.85
N ASN A 106 -19.72 -12.80 -10.77
CA ASN A 106 -18.83 -12.49 -11.88
C ASN A 106 -17.82 -11.39 -11.57
N GLY A 107 -17.67 -11.00 -10.30
CA GLY A 107 -16.63 -10.07 -9.87
C GLY A 107 -17.07 -8.62 -9.83
N GLN A 108 -18.33 -8.34 -9.49
CA GLN A 108 -18.80 -6.98 -9.19
C GLN A 108 -17.83 -6.26 -8.24
N MET A 109 -17.51 -5.00 -8.54
CA MET A 109 -16.67 -4.18 -7.66
C MET A 109 -17.31 -4.09 -6.26
N GLU A 110 -16.56 -4.52 -5.25
CA GLU A 110 -16.92 -4.42 -3.85
C GLU A 110 -15.77 -3.78 -3.05
N MET A 111 -16.10 -3.28 -1.86
CA MET A 111 -15.14 -2.62 -0.98
C MET A 111 -15.26 -3.09 0.46
N CYS A 112 -14.13 -3.05 1.17
CA CYS A 112 -14.05 -3.29 2.61
C CYS A 112 -13.09 -2.28 3.24
N VAL A 113 -13.54 -1.57 4.27
CA VAL A 113 -12.67 -0.79 5.15
C VAL A 113 -11.77 -1.75 5.93
N THR A 114 -10.50 -1.37 6.06
CA THR A 114 -9.49 -2.13 6.79
C THR A 114 -8.79 -1.26 7.82
N THR A 115 -8.15 -1.89 8.81
CA THR A 115 -7.38 -1.24 9.87
C THR A 115 -6.02 -0.76 9.34
N GLY A 116 -6.08 0.13 8.36
CA GLY A 116 -4.99 0.50 7.45
C GLY A 116 -4.88 -0.44 6.26
N SER A 117 -4.27 0.04 5.16
CA SER A 117 -4.13 -0.75 3.92
C SER A 117 -3.35 -2.06 4.11
N GLN A 118 -2.33 -2.05 4.99
CA GLN A 118 -1.51 -3.23 5.29
C GLN A 118 -2.32 -4.40 5.88
N GLU A 119 -3.37 -4.15 6.67
CA GLU A 119 -4.23 -5.23 7.17
C GLU A 119 -4.93 -5.91 5.99
N GLY A 120 -5.50 -5.12 5.08
CA GLY A 120 -6.12 -5.62 3.85
C GLY A 120 -5.13 -6.42 3.01
N LEU A 121 -3.94 -5.87 2.79
CA LEU A 121 -2.89 -6.50 2.01
C LEU A 121 -2.45 -7.85 2.60
N CYS A 122 -2.20 -7.93 3.92
CA CYS A 122 -1.86 -9.20 4.58
C CYS A 122 -2.97 -10.24 4.40
N LYS A 123 -4.23 -9.86 4.60
CA LYS A 123 -5.38 -10.76 4.44
C LYS A 123 -5.56 -11.23 3.00
N VAL A 124 -5.21 -10.39 2.03
CA VAL A 124 -5.20 -10.76 0.62
C VAL A 124 -4.10 -11.77 0.34
N PHE A 125 -2.89 -11.62 0.89
CA PHE A 125 -1.84 -12.64 0.74
C PHE A 125 -2.23 -13.99 1.37
N GLU A 126 -2.71 -13.98 2.62
CA GLU A 126 -3.16 -15.20 3.31
C GLU A 126 -4.36 -15.88 2.61
N MET A 127 -5.17 -15.09 1.90
CA MET A 127 -6.27 -15.59 1.09
C MET A 127 -5.78 -16.34 -0.16
N LEU A 128 -4.66 -15.90 -0.75
CA LEU A 128 -4.25 -16.26 -2.10
C LEU A 128 -3.04 -17.20 -2.18
N VAL A 129 -2.19 -17.21 -1.16
CA VAL A 129 -0.86 -17.80 -1.23
C VAL A 129 -0.76 -19.03 -0.33
N ASN A 130 -0.45 -20.18 -0.93
CA ASN A 130 -0.03 -21.37 -0.20
C ASN A 130 1.50 -21.49 -0.20
N PRO A 131 2.09 -22.27 0.73
CA PRO A 131 3.50 -22.63 0.65
C PRO A 131 3.84 -23.28 -0.69
N GLY A 132 4.93 -22.81 -1.33
CA GLY A 132 5.39 -23.25 -2.64
C GLY A 132 4.77 -22.54 -3.84
N ASP A 133 3.72 -21.71 -3.66
CA ASP A 133 3.15 -20.92 -4.76
C ASP A 133 4.18 -19.88 -5.27
N ASN A 134 4.14 -19.59 -6.57
CA ASN A 134 4.96 -18.55 -7.17
C ASN A 134 4.25 -17.20 -7.12
N VAL A 135 4.91 -16.17 -6.57
CA VAL A 135 4.42 -14.79 -6.47
C VAL A 135 5.39 -13.85 -7.16
N LEU A 136 4.88 -13.03 -8.08
CA LEU A 136 5.66 -12.03 -8.80
C LEU A 136 5.61 -10.68 -8.07
N LEU A 137 6.71 -9.91 -8.07
CA LEU A 137 6.70 -8.54 -7.56
C LEU A 137 7.77 -7.64 -8.20
N ASP A 138 7.60 -6.32 -8.09
CA ASP A 138 8.63 -5.33 -8.46
C ASP A 138 9.90 -5.52 -7.61
N ALA A 139 11.09 -5.45 -8.18
CA ALA A 139 12.35 -5.42 -7.41
C ALA A 139 13.08 -4.07 -7.61
N PRO A 140 13.50 -3.38 -6.53
CA PRO A 140 13.25 -3.65 -5.10
C PRO A 140 11.81 -3.31 -4.67
N THR A 141 11.38 -3.77 -3.49
CA THR A 141 10.01 -3.57 -2.99
C THR A 141 9.92 -3.17 -1.52
N TYR A 142 8.71 -2.89 -1.04
CA TYR A 142 8.47 -2.52 0.36
C TYR A 142 8.80 -3.68 1.30
N SER A 143 9.69 -3.42 2.25
CA SER A 143 10.12 -4.42 3.25
C SER A 143 8.97 -4.99 4.09
N GLY A 144 7.90 -4.22 4.34
CA GLY A 144 6.72 -4.74 5.03
C GLY A 144 5.95 -5.78 4.22
N THR A 145 5.97 -5.69 2.89
CA THR A 145 5.41 -6.71 2.01
C THR A 145 6.26 -7.99 2.03
N LEU A 146 7.58 -7.86 2.00
CA LEU A 146 8.48 -9.01 2.16
C LEU A 146 8.27 -9.71 3.52
N ALA A 147 8.16 -8.92 4.60
CA ALA A 147 7.89 -9.44 5.94
C ALA A 147 6.53 -10.17 6.03
N ALA A 148 5.55 -9.79 5.21
CA ALA A 148 4.25 -10.46 5.14
C ALA A 148 4.27 -11.73 4.26
N LEU A 149 5.01 -11.74 3.16
CA LEU A 149 5.05 -12.85 2.21
C LEU A 149 6.00 -13.98 2.61
N LEU A 150 7.20 -13.66 3.13
CA LEU A 150 8.22 -14.67 3.45
C LEU A 150 7.71 -15.78 4.39
N PRO A 151 6.96 -15.49 5.47
CA PRO A 151 6.42 -16.53 6.36
C PRO A 151 5.34 -17.41 5.72
N LEU A 152 4.74 -16.99 4.60
CA LEU A 152 3.76 -17.81 3.86
C LEU A 152 4.43 -18.92 3.04
N GLY A 153 5.76 -18.90 2.90
CA GLY A 153 6.53 -19.95 2.23
C GLY A 153 6.37 -19.98 0.71
N CYS A 154 5.97 -18.87 0.08
CA CYS A 154 5.92 -18.74 -1.37
C CYS A 154 7.31 -18.51 -1.97
N ASN A 155 7.47 -18.86 -3.25
CA ASN A 155 8.63 -18.48 -4.04
C ASN A 155 8.38 -17.08 -4.61
N ILE A 156 9.10 -16.09 -4.07
CA ILE A 156 9.04 -14.71 -4.56
C ILE A 156 9.94 -14.61 -5.80
N ILE A 157 9.36 -14.21 -6.93
CA ILE A 157 10.05 -14.02 -8.21
C ILE A 157 10.13 -12.53 -8.51
N ASN A 158 11.36 -12.01 -8.47
CA ASN A 158 11.64 -10.61 -8.79
C ASN A 158 11.38 -10.31 -10.26
N VAL A 159 10.62 -9.26 -10.51
CA VAL A 159 10.48 -8.63 -11.83
C VAL A 159 11.27 -7.33 -11.83
N PRO A 160 12.28 -7.19 -12.70
CA PRO A 160 13.08 -5.97 -12.81
C PRO A 160 12.22 -4.72 -13.01
N SER A 161 12.65 -3.62 -12.39
CA SER A 161 12.02 -2.30 -12.49
C SER A 161 13.06 -1.23 -12.81
N ASP A 162 12.62 -0.15 -13.46
CA ASP A 162 13.41 1.04 -13.74
C ASP A 162 12.68 2.32 -13.26
N GLN A 163 13.08 3.51 -13.73
CA GLN A 163 12.44 4.78 -13.36
C GLN A 163 10.95 4.87 -13.74
N HIS A 164 10.46 3.96 -14.59
CA HIS A 164 9.08 3.83 -15.03
C HIS A 164 8.39 2.60 -14.41
N GLY A 165 8.88 2.09 -13.27
CA GLY A 165 8.32 0.95 -12.56
C GLY A 165 8.71 -0.39 -13.20
N MET A 166 7.91 -1.44 -12.96
CA MET A 166 8.11 -2.78 -13.52
C MET A 166 8.31 -2.74 -15.04
N ILE A 167 9.23 -3.56 -15.55
CA ILE A 167 9.53 -3.70 -16.98
C ILE A 167 8.67 -4.85 -17.55
N PRO A 168 7.66 -4.58 -18.41
CA PRO A 168 6.75 -5.61 -18.90
C PRO A 168 7.42 -6.66 -19.77
N GLU A 169 8.47 -6.29 -20.52
CA GLU A 169 9.25 -7.24 -21.32
C GLU A 169 9.91 -8.29 -20.42
N ALA A 170 10.52 -7.85 -19.31
CA ALA A 170 11.13 -8.75 -18.33
C ALA A 170 10.09 -9.64 -17.64
N LEU A 171 8.89 -9.11 -17.36
CA LEU A 171 7.76 -9.92 -16.89
C LEU A 171 7.37 -10.99 -17.91
N GLY A 172 7.29 -10.62 -19.19
CA GLY A 172 7.01 -11.54 -20.30
C GLY A 172 8.05 -12.66 -20.42
N ASP A 173 9.33 -12.31 -20.31
CA ASP A 173 10.44 -13.27 -20.35
C ASP A 173 10.40 -14.24 -19.16
N ILE A 174 10.11 -13.75 -17.95
CA ILE A 174 9.90 -14.59 -16.77
C ILE A 174 8.74 -15.56 -16.99
N LEU A 175 7.60 -15.05 -17.48
CA LEU A 175 6.39 -15.85 -17.71
C LEU A 175 6.53 -16.86 -18.86
N SER A 176 7.45 -16.64 -19.81
CA SER A 176 7.70 -17.55 -20.93
C SER A 176 8.15 -18.97 -20.52
N ARG A 177 8.51 -19.15 -19.25
CA ARG A 177 8.86 -20.46 -18.65
C ARG A 177 7.66 -21.40 -18.51
N TRP A 178 6.44 -20.91 -18.72
CA TRP A 178 5.21 -21.68 -18.62
C TRP A 178 4.39 -21.57 -19.91
N ASP A 179 3.60 -22.61 -20.20
CA ASP A 179 2.51 -22.49 -21.17
C ASP A 179 1.31 -21.80 -20.48
N PRO A 180 0.70 -20.77 -21.08
CA PRO A 180 -0.55 -20.19 -20.58
C PRO A 180 -1.64 -21.21 -20.23
N ALA A 181 -1.75 -22.31 -20.99
CA ALA A 181 -2.72 -23.37 -20.74
C ALA A 181 -2.50 -24.09 -19.39
N ASP A 182 -1.26 -24.09 -18.89
CA ASP A 182 -0.92 -24.72 -17.62
C ASP A 182 -1.50 -23.97 -16.42
N ALA A 183 -1.96 -22.73 -16.58
CA ALA A 183 -2.53 -21.94 -15.49
C ALA A 183 -3.68 -22.68 -14.77
N HIS A 184 -4.40 -23.54 -15.48
CA HIS A 184 -5.55 -24.30 -14.97
C HIS A 184 -5.22 -25.76 -14.64
N ALA A 185 -3.99 -26.22 -14.88
CA ALA A 185 -3.60 -27.60 -14.62
C ALA A 185 -3.52 -27.88 -13.10
N PRO A 186 -3.91 -29.09 -12.63
CA PRO A 186 -3.66 -29.51 -11.25
C PRO A 186 -2.17 -29.48 -10.93
N GLY A 187 -1.79 -28.86 -9.80
CA GLY A 187 -0.39 -28.73 -9.41
C GLY A 187 0.43 -27.72 -10.23
N SER A 188 -0.23 -26.87 -11.04
CA SER A 188 0.43 -25.83 -11.82
C SER A 188 1.30 -24.92 -10.96
N SER A 189 2.51 -24.65 -11.48
CA SER A 189 3.45 -23.69 -10.91
C SER A 189 3.40 -22.32 -11.61
N VAL A 190 2.44 -22.08 -12.51
CA VAL A 190 2.24 -20.75 -13.10
C VAL A 190 1.98 -19.75 -11.96
N PRO A 191 2.66 -18.59 -11.92
CA PRO A 191 2.42 -17.59 -10.90
C PRO A 191 0.95 -17.21 -10.80
N ARG A 192 0.41 -17.15 -9.58
CA ARG A 192 -1.02 -16.88 -9.35
C ARG A 192 -1.30 -15.42 -9.03
N VAL A 193 -0.28 -14.70 -8.59
CA VAL A 193 -0.38 -13.35 -8.04
C VAL A 193 0.83 -12.52 -8.48
N LEU A 194 0.55 -11.30 -8.93
CA LEU A 194 1.50 -10.21 -9.09
C LEU A 194 1.20 -9.15 -8.02
N TYR A 195 2.19 -8.76 -7.22
CA TYR A 195 2.11 -7.61 -6.34
C TYR A 195 2.91 -6.43 -6.93
N THR A 196 2.33 -5.23 -6.91
CA THR A 196 3.03 -4.03 -7.36
C THR A 196 2.63 -2.78 -6.59
N ILE A 197 3.58 -1.85 -6.44
CA ILE A 197 3.33 -0.48 -5.97
C ILE A 197 3.42 0.46 -7.18
N PRO A 198 2.31 0.74 -7.90
CA PRO A 198 2.36 1.35 -9.22
C PRO A 198 2.68 2.85 -9.20
N ASN A 199 2.54 3.53 -8.06
CA ASN A 199 2.84 4.95 -7.91
C ASN A 199 3.80 5.16 -6.75
N GLY A 200 4.89 5.89 -7.00
CA GLY A 200 5.86 6.28 -5.97
C GLY A 200 6.42 5.07 -5.22
N GLY A 201 6.72 3.99 -5.94
CA GLY A 201 7.11 2.68 -5.40
C GLY A 201 8.10 2.81 -4.25
N ASN A 202 7.85 2.16 -3.13
CA ASN A 202 8.78 2.18 -2.00
C ASN A 202 9.76 1.01 -2.16
N PRO A 203 11.06 1.25 -2.42
CA PRO A 203 11.81 2.48 -2.10
C PRO A 203 12.09 3.45 -3.27
N THR A 204 11.86 3.03 -4.52
CA THR A 204 12.40 3.68 -5.74
C THR A 204 11.88 5.09 -6.05
N GLY A 205 10.66 5.42 -5.62
CA GLY A 205 9.92 6.60 -6.06
C GLY A 205 9.40 6.52 -7.50
N ALA A 206 9.61 5.39 -8.17
CA ALA A 206 9.19 5.16 -9.55
C ALA A 206 7.67 5.00 -9.66
N SER A 207 7.10 5.33 -10.81
CA SER A 207 5.67 5.11 -11.09
C SER A 207 5.51 4.48 -12.46
N MET A 208 4.66 3.46 -12.53
CA MET A 208 4.38 2.73 -13.75
C MET A 208 3.58 3.60 -14.72
N THR A 209 4.03 3.67 -15.97
CA THR A 209 3.31 4.40 -17.03
C THR A 209 2.01 3.69 -17.40
N ALA A 210 1.05 4.43 -17.97
CA ALA A 210 -0.21 3.87 -18.43
C ALA A 210 0.00 2.72 -19.44
N ARG A 211 0.95 2.89 -20.37
CA ARG A 211 1.32 1.88 -21.35
C ARG A 211 1.83 0.59 -20.69
N ARG A 212 2.75 0.71 -19.72
CA ARG A 212 3.28 -0.46 -19.01
C ARG A 212 2.19 -1.17 -18.19
N LYS A 213 1.27 -0.43 -17.57
CA LYS A 213 0.11 -1.03 -16.88
C LYS A 213 -0.75 -1.85 -17.86
N GLN A 214 -0.99 -1.36 -19.07
CA GLN A 214 -1.71 -2.12 -20.10
C GLN A 214 -0.98 -3.39 -20.50
N GLU A 215 0.33 -3.31 -20.77
CA GLU A 215 1.16 -4.47 -21.14
C GLU A 215 1.20 -5.53 -20.02
N VAL A 216 1.35 -5.11 -18.76
CA VAL A 216 1.27 -5.99 -17.58
C VAL A 216 -0.12 -6.59 -17.43
N TYR A 217 -1.18 -5.80 -17.65
CA TYR A 217 -2.55 -6.29 -17.60
C TYR A 217 -2.77 -7.40 -18.63
N GLU A 218 -2.38 -7.20 -19.90
CA GLU A 218 -2.50 -8.23 -20.94
C GLU A 218 -1.72 -9.50 -20.61
N LEU A 219 -0.54 -9.40 -19.99
CA LEU A 219 0.19 -10.56 -19.48
C LEU A 219 -0.58 -11.27 -18.36
N ALA A 220 -1.22 -10.52 -17.45
CA ALA A 220 -2.09 -11.08 -16.42
C ALA A 220 -3.28 -11.83 -17.00
N ARG A 221 -3.87 -11.31 -18.09
CA ARG A 221 -4.93 -11.99 -18.83
C ARG A 221 -4.44 -13.28 -19.48
N LYS A 222 -3.31 -13.21 -20.17
CA LYS A 222 -2.72 -14.33 -20.90
C LYS A 222 -2.38 -15.50 -19.98
N TYR A 223 -1.71 -15.25 -18.85
CA TYR A 223 -1.26 -16.31 -17.93
C TYR A 223 -2.20 -16.54 -16.75
N ASP A 224 -3.37 -15.89 -16.77
CA ASP A 224 -4.40 -15.94 -15.74
C ASP A 224 -3.88 -15.77 -14.30
N PHE A 225 -3.31 -14.62 -13.99
CA PHE A 225 -2.98 -14.24 -12.61
C PHE A 225 -3.74 -13.01 -12.14
N LEU A 226 -3.87 -12.87 -10.82
CA LEU A 226 -4.41 -11.66 -10.16
C LEU A 226 -3.31 -10.62 -10.00
N ILE A 227 -3.69 -9.34 -10.03
CA ILE A 227 -2.79 -8.23 -9.70
C ILE A 227 -3.28 -7.61 -8.38
N ILE A 228 -2.39 -7.56 -7.40
CA ILE A 228 -2.54 -6.80 -6.17
C ILE A 228 -1.89 -5.44 -6.40
N GLU A 229 -2.74 -4.42 -6.56
CA GLU A 229 -2.34 -3.03 -6.76
C GLU A 229 -2.27 -2.34 -5.38
N ASP A 230 -1.09 -2.32 -4.74
CA ASP A 230 -0.90 -1.60 -3.48
C ASP A 230 -0.53 -0.15 -3.74
N ASP A 231 -1.47 0.77 -3.53
CA ASP A 231 -1.34 2.15 -4.00
C ASP A 231 -1.50 3.20 -2.88
N PRO A 232 -0.74 3.11 -1.78
CA PRO A 232 -0.82 4.05 -0.66
C PRO A 232 -0.34 5.47 -1.03
N TYR A 233 0.27 5.63 -2.21
CA TYR A 233 0.79 6.89 -2.74
C TYR A 233 0.00 7.42 -3.95
N TYR A 234 -1.15 6.83 -4.29
CA TYR A 234 -1.98 7.30 -5.42
C TYR A 234 -2.23 8.81 -5.38
N PHE A 235 -2.63 9.31 -4.21
CA PHE A 235 -2.91 10.73 -3.98
C PHE A 235 -1.65 11.60 -3.79
N LEU A 236 -0.45 11.02 -3.87
CA LEU A 236 0.83 11.74 -3.81
C LEU A 236 1.55 11.80 -5.18
N GLN A 237 0.81 11.70 -6.28
CA GLN A 237 1.34 11.93 -7.62
C GLN A 237 1.59 13.42 -7.87
N PHE A 238 2.79 13.76 -8.34
CA PHE A 238 3.20 15.16 -8.49
C PHE A 238 2.71 15.84 -9.76
N GLN A 239 2.18 15.10 -10.73
CA GLN A 239 1.69 15.62 -12.00
C GLN A 239 0.24 15.19 -12.23
N LYS A 240 -0.57 16.12 -12.74
CA LYS A 240 -1.93 15.85 -13.25
C LYS A 240 -1.91 15.89 -14.80
N PRO A 241 -2.82 15.16 -15.48
CA PRO A 241 -3.76 14.19 -14.90
C PRO A 241 -3.02 13.00 -14.28
N TRP A 242 -3.63 12.38 -13.26
CA TRP A 242 -3.06 11.19 -12.62
C TRP A 242 -3.08 10.00 -13.60
N ALA A 243 -2.10 9.11 -13.46
CA ALA A 243 -2.02 7.93 -14.30
C ALA A 243 -3.23 6.99 -14.05
N PRO A 244 -3.83 6.40 -15.10
CA PRO A 244 -4.85 5.36 -14.93
C PRO A 244 -4.37 4.23 -14.02
N THR A 245 -5.27 3.67 -13.23
CA THR A 245 -5.00 2.53 -12.33
C THR A 245 -5.23 1.21 -13.04
N PHE A 246 -4.67 0.11 -12.53
CA PHE A 246 -5.06 -1.21 -12.99
C PHE A 246 -6.57 -1.43 -12.81
N LEU A 247 -7.14 -0.96 -11.69
CA LEU A 247 -8.58 -1.04 -11.42
C LEU A 247 -9.42 -0.37 -12.52
N SER A 248 -8.96 0.76 -13.09
CA SER A 248 -9.70 1.47 -14.15
C SER A 248 -9.75 0.72 -15.49
N MET A 249 -8.86 -0.25 -15.70
CA MET A 249 -8.82 -1.08 -16.90
C MET A 249 -9.23 -2.54 -16.63
N ASP A 250 -9.76 -2.83 -15.44
CA ASP A 250 -10.07 -4.19 -15.03
C ASP A 250 -11.36 -4.73 -15.66
N VAL A 251 -11.28 -5.20 -16.90
CA VAL A 251 -12.40 -5.81 -17.62
C VAL A 251 -12.64 -7.28 -17.23
N ASP A 252 -11.69 -7.95 -16.59
CA ASP A 252 -11.83 -9.35 -16.20
C ASP A 252 -12.22 -9.53 -14.72
N GLY A 253 -12.12 -8.47 -13.91
CA GLY A 253 -12.27 -8.55 -12.46
C GLY A 253 -11.10 -9.26 -11.80
N ARG A 254 -9.85 -8.94 -12.17
CA ARG A 254 -8.61 -9.56 -11.66
C ARG A 254 -7.75 -8.65 -10.79
N ILE A 255 -8.21 -7.43 -10.51
CA ILE A 255 -7.47 -6.45 -9.71
C ILE A 255 -8.00 -6.42 -8.27
N ILE A 256 -7.10 -6.63 -7.31
CA ILE A 256 -7.35 -6.31 -5.90
C ILE A 256 -6.52 -5.07 -5.57
N ARG A 257 -7.17 -3.95 -5.37
CA ARG A 257 -6.52 -2.68 -5.04
C ARG A 257 -6.55 -2.43 -3.55
N THR A 258 -5.44 -1.99 -2.98
CA THR A 258 -5.36 -1.47 -1.60
C THR A 258 -5.08 0.02 -1.62
N ASP A 259 -5.94 0.78 -0.95
CA ASP A 259 -5.84 2.23 -0.82
C ASP A 259 -5.65 2.63 0.65
N SER A 260 -5.05 3.79 0.88
CA SER A 260 -4.68 4.24 2.22
C SER A 260 -4.92 5.73 2.41
N PHE A 261 -5.58 6.08 3.52
CA PHE A 261 -5.62 7.46 4.00
C PHE A 261 -4.39 7.85 4.84
N SER A 262 -3.44 6.91 5.03
CA SER A 262 -2.30 7.09 5.93
C SER A 262 -1.36 8.22 5.55
N LYS A 263 -1.29 8.58 4.26
CA LYS A 263 -0.33 9.56 3.74
C LYS A 263 -0.93 10.93 3.43
N ILE A 264 -2.26 11.03 3.49
CA ILE A 264 -3.00 12.26 3.18
C ILE A 264 -3.93 12.72 4.31
N LEU A 265 -4.42 11.84 5.18
CA LEU A 265 -5.24 12.21 6.33
C LEU A 265 -4.54 11.87 7.65
N SER A 266 -4.39 10.57 7.96
CA SER A 266 -3.72 10.13 9.18
C SER A 266 -3.32 8.66 9.13
N SER A 267 -2.04 8.40 9.40
CA SER A 267 -1.52 7.04 9.59
C SER A 267 -1.94 6.42 10.93
N GLY A 268 -2.22 7.26 11.95
CA GLY A 268 -2.55 6.82 13.31
C GLY A 268 -4.00 6.39 13.49
N LEU A 269 -4.92 6.86 12.64
CA LEU A 269 -6.34 6.46 12.69
C LEU A 269 -6.59 5.05 12.15
N ARG A 270 -5.59 4.47 11.48
CA ARG A 270 -5.63 3.11 10.93
C ARG A 270 -6.83 2.90 10.00
N ILE A 271 -7.00 3.75 9.00
CA ILE A 271 -8.03 3.59 7.98
C ILE A 271 -7.40 3.41 6.60
N GLY A 272 -7.67 2.26 6.01
CA GLY A 272 -7.44 1.96 4.60
C GLY A 272 -8.64 1.21 4.06
N PHE A 273 -8.57 0.76 2.82
CA PHE A 273 -9.62 -0.05 2.22
C PHE A 273 -9.10 -0.92 1.09
N VAL A 274 -9.79 -2.03 0.88
CA VAL A 274 -9.61 -2.93 -0.26
C VAL A 274 -10.75 -2.67 -1.24
N THR A 275 -10.43 -2.57 -2.53
CA THR A 275 -11.39 -2.57 -3.64
C THR A 275 -11.08 -3.74 -4.55
N GLY A 276 -12.08 -4.52 -4.96
CA GLY A 276 -11.84 -5.63 -5.88
C GLY A 276 -13.10 -6.47 -6.15
N PRO A 277 -12.94 -7.64 -6.77
CA PRO A 277 -14.04 -8.54 -7.07
C PRO A 277 -14.72 -9.01 -5.81
N LYS A 278 -16.05 -8.91 -5.76
CA LYS A 278 -16.86 -9.32 -4.60
C LYS A 278 -16.51 -10.71 -4.05
N PRO A 279 -16.32 -11.77 -4.86
CA PRO A 279 -15.99 -13.10 -4.32
C PRO A 279 -14.66 -13.15 -3.55
N LEU A 280 -13.73 -12.23 -3.82
CA LEU A 280 -12.45 -12.10 -3.13
C LEU A 280 -12.56 -11.17 -1.92
N VAL A 281 -13.22 -10.01 -2.07
CA VAL A 281 -13.45 -9.06 -0.97
C VAL A 281 -14.25 -9.72 0.16
N ASP A 282 -15.24 -10.54 -0.16
CA ASP A 282 -16.03 -11.29 0.84
C ASP A 282 -15.13 -12.23 1.68
N ARG A 283 -14.03 -12.77 1.14
CA ARG A 283 -13.07 -13.58 1.92
C ARG A 283 -12.27 -12.74 2.89
N VAL A 284 -11.88 -11.53 2.49
CA VAL A 284 -11.22 -10.56 3.36
C VAL A 284 -12.14 -10.19 4.52
N VAL A 285 -13.42 -9.91 4.24
CA VAL A 285 -14.45 -9.62 5.27
C VAL A 285 -14.59 -10.78 6.25
N LEU A 286 -14.70 -12.02 5.76
CA LEU A 286 -14.79 -13.20 6.62
C LEU A 286 -13.54 -13.41 7.48
N HIS A 287 -12.36 -13.04 6.97
CA HIS A 287 -11.16 -13.05 7.80
C HIS A 287 -11.22 -11.95 8.87
N ILE A 288 -11.63 -10.72 8.52
CA ILE A 288 -11.81 -9.61 9.47
C ILE A 288 -12.78 -10.00 10.60
N GLN A 289 -13.90 -10.64 10.27
CA GLN A 289 -14.90 -11.11 11.25
C GLN A 289 -14.31 -12.00 12.35
N ALA A 290 -13.26 -12.75 12.05
CA ALA A 290 -12.58 -13.67 12.96
C ALA A 290 -11.32 -13.07 13.61
N SER A 291 -10.90 -11.86 13.23
CA SER A 291 -9.72 -11.19 13.80
C SER A 291 -10.08 -9.89 14.51
N THR A 292 -10.23 -8.81 13.75
CA THR A 292 -10.38 -7.43 14.22
C THR A 292 -11.85 -7.05 14.38
N MET A 293 -12.75 -7.89 13.86
CA MET A 293 -14.19 -7.69 13.74
C MET A 293 -14.57 -6.56 12.80
N HIS A 294 -14.04 -5.36 13.00
CA HIS A 294 -14.16 -4.19 12.12
C HIS A 294 -13.10 -3.15 12.51
N THR A 295 -12.79 -2.22 11.60
CA THR A 295 -12.02 -1.00 11.93
C THR A 295 -12.77 -0.18 12.97
N SER A 296 -12.06 0.55 13.85
CA SER A 296 -12.68 1.36 14.91
C SER A 296 -13.85 2.22 14.40
N THR A 297 -15.04 2.03 14.98
CA THR A 297 -16.25 2.78 14.59
C THR A 297 -16.04 4.28 14.81
N PHE A 298 -15.37 4.65 15.90
CA PHE A 298 -15.03 6.04 16.23
C PHE A 298 -14.19 6.70 15.12
N THR A 299 -13.10 6.06 14.70
CA THR A 299 -12.23 6.65 13.67
C THR A 299 -12.92 6.69 12.31
N GLN A 300 -13.71 5.67 11.98
CA GLN A 300 -14.53 5.65 10.77
C GLN A 300 -15.56 6.79 10.75
N LEU A 301 -16.27 7.05 11.85
CA LEU A 301 -17.22 8.16 11.94
C LEU A 301 -16.52 9.51 11.79
N MET A 302 -15.34 9.68 12.39
CA MET A 302 -14.60 10.93 12.30
C MET A 302 -14.16 11.21 10.86
N VAL A 303 -13.62 10.20 10.18
CA VAL A 303 -13.24 10.34 8.77
C VAL A 303 -14.48 10.47 7.87
N SER A 304 -15.56 9.75 8.17
CA SER A 304 -16.80 9.85 7.41
C SER A 304 -17.40 11.25 7.47
N GLN A 305 -17.56 11.84 8.67
CA GLN A 305 -18.11 13.19 8.80
C GLN A 305 -17.22 14.20 8.07
N LEU A 306 -15.89 14.13 8.24
CA LEU A 306 -14.95 14.97 7.50
C LEU A 306 -15.13 14.89 5.97
N LEU A 307 -15.21 13.68 5.43
CA LEU A 307 -15.30 13.44 3.99
C LEU A 307 -16.67 13.84 3.43
N GLN A 308 -17.75 13.69 4.22
CA GLN A 308 -19.08 14.16 3.84
C GLN A 308 -19.13 15.69 3.80
N ASP A 309 -18.60 16.36 4.83
CA ASP A 309 -18.56 17.82 4.91
C ASP A 309 -17.72 18.44 3.79
N TRP A 310 -16.58 17.82 3.46
CA TRP A 310 -15.75 18.25 2.34
C TRP A 310 -16.37 17.96 0.97
N GLY A 311 -17.17 16.90 0.87
CA GLY A 311 -17.49 16.27 -0.41
C GLY A 311 -16.24 15.80 -1.17
N GLN A 312 -16.43 15.32 -2.40
CA GLN A 312 -15.30 14.90 -3.23
C GLN A 312 -14.38 16.07 -3.60
N ASP A 313 -14.95 17.24 -3.91
CA ASP A 313 -14.15 18.40 -4.31
C ASP A 313 -13.29 18.94 -3.16
N GLY A 314 -13.82 19.00 -1.94
CA GLY A 314 -13.06 19.41 -0.76
C GLY A 314 -11.94 18.42 -0.44
N PHE A 315 -12.22 17.12 -0.56
CA PHE A 315 -11.20 16.08 -0.43
C PHE A 315 -10.07 16.25 -1.45
N LEU A 316 -10.40 16.46 -2.72
CA LEU A 316 -9.40 16.66 -3.78
C LEU A 316 -8.61 17.96 -3.59
N ARG A 317 -9.23 19.05 -3.10
CA ARG A 317 -8.52 20.28 -2.72
C ARG A 317 -7.54 20.04 -1.57
N HIS A 318 -7.93 19.26 -0.56
CA HIS A 318 -7.02 18.88 0.52
C HIS A 318 -5.83 18.06 -0.01
N VAL A 319 -6.10 17.07 -0.87
CA VAL A 319 -5.06 16.29 -1.55
C VAL A 319 -4.10 17.19 -2.34
N ASP A 320 -4.60 18.18 -3.08
CA ASP A 320 -3.76 19.12 -3.82
C ASP A 320 -2.84 19.94 -2.91
N GLY A 321 -3.33 20.36 -1.74
CA GLY A 321 -2.52 21.00 -0.71
C GLY A 321 -1.40 20.11 -0.19
N VAL A 322 -1.71 18.83 0.07
CA VAL A 322 -0.71 17.82 0.50
C VAL A 322 0.32 17.58 -0.62
N VAL A 323 -0.11 17.40 -1.86
CA VAL A 323 0.78 17.22 -3.02
C VAL A 323 1.70 18.42 -3.21
N GLN A 324 1.20 19.65 -3.03
CA GLN A 324 2.02 20.85 -3.15
C GLN A 324 3.14 20.89 -2.10
N PHE A 325 2.85 20.47 -0.86
CA PHE A 325 3.86 20.31 0.18
C PHE A 325 4.93 19.29 -0.24
N TYR A 326 4.51 18.06 -0.59
CA TYR A 326 5.47 17.01 -0.97
C TYR A 326 6.25 17.34 -2.25
N ARG A 327 5.65 18.07 -3.20
CA ARG A 327 6.34 18.57 -4.40
C ARG A 327 7.48 19.52 -4.02
N SER A 328 7.23 20.44 -3.08
CA SER A 328 8.23 21.38 -2.59
C SER A 328 9.38 20.65 -1.87
N GLN A 329 9.03 19.67 -1.04
CA GLN A 329 10.00 18.82 -0.33
C GLN A 329 10.85 17.98 -1.28
N ARG A 330 10.23 17.33 -2.28
CA ARG A 330 10.94 16.60 -3.34
C ARG A 330 11.91 17.52 -4.07
N ASN A 331 11.48 18.72 -4.45
CA ASN A 331 12.33 19.68 -5.16
C ASN A 331 13.53 20.12 -4.30
N ALA A 332 13.34 20.31 -3.00
CA ALA A 332 14.45 20.60 -2.07
C ALA A 332 15.44 19.43 -1.99
N MET A 333 14.94 18.19 -1.89
CA MET A 333 15.77 16.98 -1.88
C MET A 333 16.56 16.81 -3.19
N LEU A 334 15.93 17.03 -4.35
CA LEU A 334 16.59 16.95 -5.65
C LEU A 334 17.66 18.03 -5.80
N SER A 335 17.36 19.28 -5.43
CA SER A 335 18.32 20.39 -5.45
C SER A 335 19.54 20.10 -4.56
N SER A 336 19.32 19.53 -3.37
CA SER A 336 20.41 19.11 -2.49
C SER A 336 21.24 17.97 -3.09
N ALA A 337 20.59 16.95 -3.66
CA ALA A 337 21.29 15.86 -4.35
C ALA A 337 22.12 16.37 -5.53
N ASP A 338 21.55 17.23 -6.38
CA ASP A 338 22.26 17.85 -7.51
C ASP A 338 23.49 18.65 -7.08
N ARG A 339 23.39 19.33 -5.93
CA ARG A 339 24.47 20.16 -5.39
C ARG A 339 25.61 19.33 -4.80
N TRP A 340 25.30 18.25 -4.09
CA TRP A 340 26.27 17.56 -3.23
C TRP A 340 26.66 16.15 -3.69
N LEU A 341 25.82 15.49 -4.50
CA LEU A 341 26.01 14.08 -4.88
C LEU A 341 26.35 13.90 -6.36
N LYS A 342 26.35 14.98 -7.16
CA LYS A 342 26.68 14.90 -8.58
C LYS A 342 28.09 14.35 -8.79
N GLY A 343 28.19 13.27 -9.57
CA GLY A 343 29.43 12.54 -9.81
C GLY A 343 29.78 11.49 -8.75
N LEU A 344 29.09 11.50 -7.60
CA LEU A 344 29.22 10.49 -6.53
C LEU A 344 28.07 9.49 -6.53
N ALA A 345 26.91 9.87 -7.04
CA ALA A 345 25.72 9.04 -7.07
C ALA A 345 24.85 9.30 -8.30
N GLU A 346 23.93 8.37 -8.56
CA GLU A 346 22.86 8.51 -9.53
C GLU A 346 21.49 8.29 -8.86
N TRP A 347 20.47 9.01 -9.34
CA TRP A 347 19.10 8.92 -8.85
C TRP A 347 18.13 9.33 -9.95
N HIS A 348 16.86 8.97 -9.79
CA HIS A 348 15.77 9.44 -10.64
C HIS A 348 14.82 10.34 -9.84
N ALA A 349 14.27 11.36 -10.50
CA ALA A 349 13.28 12.23 -9.89
C ALA A 349 12.00 11.44 -9.58
N PRO A 350 11.55 11.38 -8.31
CA PRO A 350 10.34 10.65 -7.95
C PRO A 350 9.11 11.27 -8.63
N ALA A 351 8.29 10.42 -9.26
CA ALA A 351 7.04 10.84 -9.91
C ALA A 351 5.88 10.96 -8.90
N ALA A 352 5.97 10.26 -7.78
CA ALA A 352 5.02 10.32 -6.68
C ALA A 352 5.69 9.92 -5.34
N GLY A 353 4.93 9.99 -4.26
CA GLY A 353 5.34 9.46 -2.96
C GLY A 353 6.24 10.40 -2.16
N MET A 354 7.18 9.83 -1.40
CA MET A 354 7.95 10.56 -0.39
C MET A 354 9.40 10.11 -0.21
N PHE A 355 9.92 9.37 -1.18
CA PHE A 355 11.27 8.79 -1.13
C PHE A 355 12.08 9.13 -2.37
N LEU A 356 13.36 9.41 -2.17
CA LEU A 356 14.38 9.44 -3.20
C LEU A 356 15.26 8.19 -3.05
N TRP A 357 15.52 7.52 -4.17
CA TRP A 357 16.34 6.32 -4.24
C TRP A 357 17.64 6.64 -4.95
N ILE A 358 18.74 6.44 -4.24
CA ILE A 358 20.06 6.96 -4.63
C ILE A 358 21.02 5.78 -4.72
N ARG A 359 21.68 5.58 -5.85
CA ARG A 359 22.77 4.63 -6.01
C ARG A 359 24.10 5.33 -5.81
N LEU A 360 24.93 4.85 -4.90
CA LEU A 360 26.26 5.38 -4.66
C LEU A 360 27.29 4.71 -5.58
N HIS A 361 28.12 5.50 -6.27
CA HIS A 361 29.21 4.94 -7.08
C HIS A 361 30.35 4.44 -6.18
N GLY A 362 31.09 3.42 -6.60
CA GLY A 362 32.26 2.91 -5.86
C GLY A 362 31.97 2.28 -4.48
N ILE A 363 30.71 2.20 -4.07
CA ILE A 363 30.26 1.54 -2.83
C ILE A 363 29.44 0.33 -3.22
N ALA A 364 29.90 -0.88 -2.91
CA ALA A 364 29.18 -2.11 -3.22
C ALA A 364 27.99 -2.34 -2.27
N ASP A 365 28.15 -1.99 -0.99
CA ASP A 365 27.12 -2.13 0.04
C ASP A 365 27.06 -0.89 0.93
N THR A 366 25.87 -0.30 1.05
CA THR A 366 25.63 0.89 1.87
C THR A 366 25.40 0.59 3.33
N LYS A 367 25.23 -0.68 3.74
CA LYS A 367 24.90 -1.05 5.12
C LYS A 367 25.89 -0.49 6.14
N GLN A 368 27.19 -0.75 5.97
CA GLN A 368 28.21 -0.26 6.91
C GLN A 368 28.30 1.27 6.89
N LEU A 369 28.29 1.87 5.69
CA LEU A 369 28.34 3.32 5.51
C LEU A 369 27.23 4.02 6.30
N ILE A 370 26.00 3.48 6.26
CA ILE A 370 24.85 4.10 6.92
C ILE A 370 24.77 3.74 8.40
N MET A 371 24.93 2.47 8.77
CA MET A 371 24.71 2.04 10.15
C MET A 371 25.83 2.44 11.11
N GLU A 372 27.04 2.74 10.59
CA GLU A 372 28.18 3.19 11.38
C GLU A 372 28.50 4.66 11.08
N LYS A 373 29.03 4.95 9.89
CA LYS A 373 29.60 6.26 9.58
C LYS A 373 28.56 7.39 9.52
N ALA A 374 27.38 7.13 8.96
CA ALA A 374 26.31 8.13 8.90
C ALA A 374 25.74 8.43 10.28
N LEU A 375 25.57 7.40 11.09
CA LEU A 375 25.00 7.52 12.44
C LEU A 375 25.93 8.28 13.39
N GLU A 376 27.25 8.09 13.30
CA GLU A 376 28.26 8.91 14.01
C GLU A 376 28.17 10.41 13.69
N LYS A 377 27.56 10.75 12.56
CA LYS A 377 27.32 12.12 12.09
C LYS A 377 25.85 12.54 12.24
N GLU A 378 25.08 11.79 13.03
CA GLU A 378 23.68 12.08 13.36
C GLU A 378 22.75 12.14 12.13
N VAL A 379 23.11 11.42 11.06
CA VAL A 379 22.26 11.25 9.88
C VAL A 379 21.82 9.80 9.77
N LEU A 380 20.53 9.60 9.57
CA LEU A 380 19.93 8.29 9.35
C LEU A 380 19.25 8.22 7.99
N LEU A 381 19.66 7.23 7.20
CA LEU A 381 19.03 6.82 5.96
C LEU A 381 18.71 5.33 6.03
N VAL A 382 18.09 4.74 5.00
CA VAL A 382 17.85 3.29 4.97
C VAL A 382 18.76 2.62 3.94
N PRO A 383 19.64 1.69 4.35
CA PRO A 383 20.44 0.88 3.43
C PRO A 383 19.56 0.12 2.45
N GLY A 384 20.00 0.02 1.21
CA GLY A 384 19.14 -0.49 0.15
C GLY A 384 18.81 -1.97 0.25
N GLY A 385 19.69 -2.78 0.86
CA GLY A 385 19.50 -4.22 1.00
C GLY A 385 18.21 -4.60 1.76
N VAL A 386 17.69 -3.72 2.62
CA VAL A 386 16.44 -3.94 3.37
C VAL A 386 15.22 -4.13 2.44
N PHE A 387 15.30 -3.69 1.19
CA PHE A 387 14.23 -3.76 0.20
C PHE A 387 14.38 -4.92 -0.80
N ASN A 388 15.40 -5.77 -0.61
CA ASN A 388 15.63 -6.98 -1.38
C ASN A 388 15.04 -8.21 -0.67
N ILE A 389 14.71 -9.26 -1.43
CA ILE A 389 14.26 -10.55 -0.86
C ILE A 389 15.30 -11.09 0.12
N ASP A 390 16.56 -11.18 -0.33
CA ASP A 390 17.69 -11.46 0.54
C ASP A 390 18.33 -10.14 0.98
N SER A 391 18.02 -9.73 2.21
CA SER A 391 18.56 -8.50 2.80
C SER A 391 20.04 -8.56 3.16
N SER A 392 20.68 -9.72 2.99
CA SER A 392 22.13 -9.89 3.17
C SER A 392 22.94 -9.58 1.91
N GLU A 393 22.29 -9.53 0.74
CA GLU A 393 22.96 -9.19 -0.52
C GLU A 393 23.47 -7.74 -0.51
N ALA A 394 24.70 -7.56 -1.01
CA ALA A 394 25.32 -6.24 -1.14
C ALA A 394 24.48 -5.33 -2.03
N CYS A 395 24.14 -4.13 -1.51
CA CYS A 395 23.30 -3.18 -2.22
C CYS A 395 23.92 -1.78 -2.24
N PRO A 396 24.23 -1.20 -3.41
CA PRO A 396 24.85 0.12 -3.53
C PRO A 396 23.85 1.27 -3.36
N TYR A 397 22.59 0.97 -3.00
CA TYR A 397 21.53 1.96 -2.92
C TYR A 397 21.22 2.41 -1.50
N VAL A 398 20.62 3.59 -1.38
CA VAL A 398 20.09 4.15 -0.13
C VAL A 398 18.75 4.83 -0.38
N ARG A 399 17.80 4.67 0.55
CA ARG A 399 16.52 5.39 0.52
C ARG A 399 16.58 6.61 1.44
N ALA A 400 16.33 7.79 0.89
CA ALA A 400 16.16 9.04 1.62
C ALA A 400 14.69 9.48 1.62
N ALA A 401 14.12 9.78 2.77
CA ALA A 401 12.76 10.30 2.87
C ALA A 401 12.77 11.84 2.91
N PHE A 402 11.83 12.47 2.21
CA PHE A 402 11.65 13.94 2.23
C PHE A 402 10.33 14.36 2.90
N SER A 403 9.72 13.49 3.70
CA SER A 403 8.39 13.73 4.27
C SER A 403 8.37 14.65 5.51
N LEU A 404 9.41 14.61 6.34
CA LEU A 404 9.43 15.28 7.65
C LEU A 404 10.52 16.35 7.78
N SER A 405 11.70 16.11 7.19
CA SER A 405 12.85 17.00 7.31
C SER A 405 12.61 18.34 6.63
N THR A 406 13.07 19.44 7.24
CA THR A 406 13.02 20.76 6.61
C THR A 406 13.99 20.85 5.42
N PRO A 407 13.79 21.80 4.49
CA PRO A 407 14.77 22.03 3.41
C PRO A 407 16.19 22.28 3.92
N GLN A 408 16.34 22.93 5.08
CA GLN A 408 17.64 23.15 5.73
C GLN A 408 18.26 21.84 6.19
N GLN A 409 17.50 20.99 6.90
CA GLN A 409 17.97 19.66 7.33
C GLN A 409 18.32 18.78 6.12
N ILE A 410 17.54 18.84 5.05
CA ILE A 410 17.81 18.14 3.79
C ILE A 410 19.17 18.57 3.20
N ASP A 411 19.50 19.87 3.20
CA ASP A 411 20.79 20.36 2.71
C ASP A 411 21.97 20.01 3.64
N GLU A 412 21.72 19.90 4.96
CA GLU A 412 22.73 19.53 5.97
C GLU A 412 23.18 18.07 5.88
N VAL A 413 22.38 17.16 5.29
CA VAL A 413 22.74 15.76 5.02
C VAL A 413 24.03 15.63 4.17
N ARG A 414 24.46 16.72 3.51
CA ARG A 414 25.77 16.83 2.83
C ARG A 414 26.94 16.27 3.64
N LEU A 415 26.91 16.41 4.97
CA LEU A 415 28.03 16.07 5.86
C LEU A 415 28.38 14.58 5.87
N VAL A 416 27.44 13.71 5.51
CA VAL A 416 27.63 12.26 5.57
C VAL A 416 27.97 11.65 4.23
N LEU A 417 27.26 12.06 3.18
CA LEU A 417 27.47 11.50 1.86
C LEU A 417 28.76 12.03 1.22
N LEU A 418 29.27 13.22 1.59
CA LEU A 418 30.60 13.67 1.13
C LEU A 418 31.74 13.06 1.94
N VAL A 419 31.64 13.02 3.27
CA VAL A 419 32.74 12.58 4.16
C VAL A 419 32.89 11.05 4.15
N GLY A 420 31.80 10.31 4.11
CA GLY A 420 31.84 8.84 4.04
C GLY A 420 32.41 8.32 2.71
N PHE A 421 32.11 9.02 1.61
CA PHE A 421 32.59 8.69 0.26
C PHE A 421 34.09 8.96 0.11
N LEU A 422 34.57 10.11 0.61
CA LEU A 422 36.00 10.44 0.66
C LEU A 422 36.80 9.47 1.54
N LEU A 423 36.26 9.04 2.68
CA LEU A 423 36.96 8.09 3.57
C LEU A 423 37.00 6.66 3.01
N CYS A 424 35.96 6.20 2.30
CA CYS A 424 35.99 4.88 1.65
C CYS A 424 36.93 4.84 0.43
N LEU A 425 36.98 5.92 -0.37
CA LEU A 425 37.93 6.03 -1.48
C LEU A 425 39.40 6.03 -1.01
N VAL A 426 39.70 6.71 0.10
CA VAL A 426 41.06 6.74 0.67
C VAL A 426 41.50 5.37 1.22
N GLN A 427 40.57 4.58 1.79
CA GLN A 427 40.89 3.23 2.27
C GLN A 427 41.14 2.21 1.13
N LEU A 428 40.52 2.40 -0.04
CA LEU A 428 40.78 1.57 -1.23
C LEU A 428 42.04 1.98 -2.01
N SER A 429 42.61 3.16 -1.72
CA SER A 429 43.76 3.74 -2.45
C SER A 429 45.10 3.60 -1.72
N LEU A 430 45.14 3.03 -0.52
CA LEU A 430 46.37 2.86 0.26
C LEU A 430 46.97 1.46 -0.01
N PRO A 431 48.18 1.36 -0.60
CA PRO A 431 48.91 0.11 -0.67
C PRO A 431 49.17 -0.42 0.73
N SER A 432 49.05 -1.73 0.91
CA SER A 432 49.29 -2.49 2.15
C SER A 432 50.76 -2.52 2.61
N ILE A 433 51.50 -1.41 2.48
CA ILE A 433 52.96 -1.34 2.71
C ILE A 433 53.33 -0.71 4.06
N LEU A 434 52.38 -0.19 4.85
CA LEU A 434 52.70 0.47 6.14
C LEU A 434 52.02 -0.18 7.37
N ARG A 435 52.00 -1.51 7.42
CA ARG A 435 51.83 -2.25 8.68
C ARG A 435 52.96 -3.27 8.80
N GLY A 436 54.05 -2.86 9.45
CA GLY A 436 55.17 -3.74 9.78
C GLY A 436 56.45 -2.97 10.13
N THR A 437 56.50 -2.42 11.34
CA THR A 437 57.72 -2.37 12.15
C THR A 437 57.60 -3.39 13.25
#